data_AF-A0A536XWX4-F1
#
_entry.id   AF-A0A536XWX4-F1
#
_cell.length_a   1.000
_cell.length_b   1.000
_cell.length_c   1.000
_cell.angle_alpha   90.00
_cell.angle_beta   90.00
_cell.angle_gamma   90.00
#
_symmetry.space_group_name_H-M   'P 1'
#
loop_
_entity.id
_entity.type
_entity.pdbx_description
1 polymer ?
#
loop_
_entity_poly.entity_id
_entity_poly.type
_entity_poly.pdbx_seq_one_letter_code
_entity_poly.pdbx_strand_id
1 'polypeptide(L)'
;AVRQLRTLSGSEAVFYTAVCVRNTSVGTSGIRVVPCRVTFRRLDDGTIDRYLAREQPYDCAGSAKAEGLGIALIAKMEGDDPSALVGLPLIALVDLLQEQGLNVL
;
A
#
# COMPACT_ATOMS: atom_id res chain seq x y z
N ALA A 1 0.52 17.48 0.15
CA ALA A 1 -0.54 16.72 -0.54
C ALA A 1 -0.73 17.10 -2.01
N VAL A 2 -1.21 18.31 -2.35
CA VAL A 2 -1.50 18.72 -3.76
C VAL A 2 -0.36 18.40 -4.74
N ARG A 3 0.88 18.81 -4.43
CA ARG A 3 2.04 18.52 -5.30
C ARG A 3 2.26 17.03 -5.55
N GLN A 4 2.09 16.19 -4.53
CA GLN A 4 2.26 14.74 -4.67
C GLN A 4 1.19 14.16 -5.60
N LEU A 5 -0.08 14.56 -5.42
CA LEU A 5 -1.18 14.10 -6.29
C LEU A 5 -1.03 14.60 -7.73
N ARG A 6 -0.51 15.82 -7.95
CA ARG A 6 -0.16 16.31 -9.28
C ARG A 6 0.96 15.49 -9.93
N THR A 7 1.98 15.10 -9.17
CA THR A 7 3.06 14.21 -9.67
C THR A 7 2.52 12.82 -10.01
N LEU A 8 1.59 12.30 -9.22
CA LEU A 8 0.99 10.99 -9.45
C LEU A 8 -0.06 11.00 -10.57
N SER A 9 -0.67 12.14 -10.86
CA SER A 9 -1.69 12.31 -11.91
C SER A 9 -1.25 11.72 -13.24
N GLY A 10 -2.06 10.79 -13.77
CA GLY A 10 -1.81 10.10 -15.03
C GLY A 10 -0.55 9.23 -15.06
N SER A 11 0.07 8.99 -13.91
CA SER A 11 1.31 8.24 -13.75
C SER A 11 1.07 6.94 -12.99
N GLU A 12 2.09 6.10 -12.96
CA GLU A 12 2.13 4.88 -12.17
C GLU A 12 3.07 5.07 -10.98
N ALA A 13 2.66 4.57 -9.82
CA ALA A 13 3.52 4.46 -8.64
C ALA A 13 3.60 3.01 -8.16
N VAL A 14 4.77 2.62 -7.67
CA VAL A 14 4.98 1.31 -7.03
C VAL A 14 5.19 1.53 -5.53
N PHE A 15 4.31 0.94 -4.74
CA PHE A 15 4.38 0.93 -3.29
C PHE A 15 5.06 -0.36 -2.85
N TYR A 16 6.14 -0.25 -2.07
CA TYR A 16 6.85 -1.40 -1.53
C TYR A 16 6.55 -1.52 -0.04
N THR A 17 5.92 -2.62 0.35
CA THR A 17 5.65 -2.91 1.77
C THR A 17 6.44 -4.13 2.19
N ALA A 18 7.28 -3.96 3.21
CA ALA A 18 8.10 -5.03 3.75
C ALA A 18 7.52 -5.56 5.07
N VAL A 19 7.63 -6.87 5.29
CA VAL A 19 7.31 -7.53 6.56
C VAL A 19 8.51 -8.34 7.03
N CYS A 20 8.74 -8.34 8.34
CA CYS A 20 9.78 -9.12 9.00
C CYS A 20 9.16 -9.92 10.15
N VAL A 21 9.40 -11.22 10.18
CA VAL A 21 9.06 -12.09 11.32
C VAL A 21 10.37 -12.51 11.98
N ARG A 22 10.54 -12.15 13.26
CA ARG A 22 11.68 -12.55 14.09
C ARG A 22 11.22 -13.62 15.07
N ASN A 23 11.78 -14.82 14.96
CA ASN A 23 11.62 -15.84 15.97
C ASN A 23 12.73 -15.67 17.02
N THR A 24 12.37 -15.20 18.22
CA THR A 24 13.33 -14.93 19.29
C THR A 24 13.79 -16.17 20.03
N SER A 25 13.07 -17.29 19.96
CA SER A 25 13.47 -18.53 20.64
C SER A 25 14.56 -19.28 19.88
N VAL A 26 14.52 -19.22 18.54
CA VAL A 26 15.51 -19.87 17.65
C VAL A 26 16.53 -18.87 17.08
N GLY A 27 16.24 -17.57 17.17
CA GLY A 27 17.14 -16.52 16.69
C GLY A 27 17.15 -16.35 15.17
N THR A 28 16.11 -16.78 14.48
CA THR A 28 15.94 -16.67 13.02
C THR A 28 15.04 -15.48 12.65
N SER A 29 15.24 -14.92 11.46
CA SER A 29 14.36 -13.90 10.88
C SER A 29 14.02 -14.25 9.44
N GLY A 30 12.78 -14.00 9.05
CA GLY A 30 12.37 -14.00 7.65
C GLY A 30 11.85 -12.63 7.25
N ILE A 31 12.24 -12.15 6.06
CA ILE A 31 11.82 -10.86 5.50
C ILE A 31 11.22 -11.11 4.12
N ARG A 32 10.14 -10.41 3.80
CA ARG A 32 9.55 -10.35 2.46
C ARG A 32 9.24 -8.89 2.11
N VAL A 33 9.42 -8.53 0.84
CA VAL A 33 9.05 -7.22 0.30
C VAL A 33 8.03 -7.47 -0.80
N VAL A 34 6.85 -6.87 -0.66
CA VAL A 34 5.74 -7.04 -1.60
C VAL A 34 5.49 -5.71 -2.33
N PRO A 35 5.70 -5.67 -3.66
CA PRO A 35 5.37 -4.51 -4.46
C PRO A 35 3.88 -4.50 -4.84
N CYS A 36 3.26 -3.32 -4.78
CA CYS A 36 1.93 -3.04 -5.33
C CYS A 36 2.04 -1.87 -6.31
N ARG A 37 1.62 -2.11 -7.55
CA ARG A 37 1.61 -1.11 -8.62
C ARG A 37 0.23 -0.46 -8.70
N VAL A 38 0.21 0.87 -8.66
CA VAL A 38 -1.01 1.68 -8.70
C VAL A 38 -0.92 2.66 -9.85
N THR A 39 -1.84 2.54 -10.81
CA THR A 39 -1.99 3.50 -11.91
C THR A 39 -3.02 4.54 -11.52
N PHE A 40 -2.65 5.81 -11.52
CA PHE A 40 -3.54 6.91 -11.22
C PHE A 40 -4.25 7.41 -12.48
N ARG A 41 -5.48 7.89 -12.30
CA ARG A 41 -6.20 8.62 -13.35
C ARG A 41 -5.49 9.95 -13.62
N ARG A 42 -5.77 10.57 -14.77
CA ARG A 42 -5.45 11.99 -14.95
C ARG A 42 -6.38 12.79 -14.04
N LEU A 43 -5.78 13.53 -13.12
CA LEU A 43 -6.45 14.36 -12.13
C LEU A 43 -6.35 15.83 -12.54
N ASP A 44 -7.49 16.52 -12.52
CA ASP A 44 -7.54 17.99 -12.55
C ASP A 44 -7.42 18.57 -11.13
N ASP A 45 -7.05 19.85 -11.04
CA ASP A 45 -6.85 20.54 -9.77
C ASP A 45 -8.12 20.55 -8.89
N GLY A 46 -9.31 20.72 -9.48
CA GLY A 46 -10.56 20.71 -8.73
C GLY A 46 -10.88 19.35 -8.12
N THR A 47 -10.52 18.26 -8.79
CA THR A 47 -10.62 16.89 -8.27
C THR A 47 -9.65 16.68 -7.11
N ILE A 48 -8.41 17.13 -7.24
CA ILE A 48 -7.40 17.06 -6.18
C ILE A 48 -7.89 17.82 -4.93
N ASP A 49 -8.36 19.06 -5.10
CA ASP A 49 -8.79 19.89 -3.97
C ASP A 49 -10.02 19.30 -3.26
N ARG A 50 -11.03 18.85 -4.01
CA ARG A 50 -12.21 18.18 -3.44
C ARG A 50 -11.84 16.92 -2.67
N TYR A 51 -10.91 16.14 -3.20
CA TYR A 51 -10.45 14.92 -2.55
C TYR A 51 -9.73 15.24 -1.23
N LEU A 52 -8.76 16.17 -1.25
CA LEU A 52 -7.99 16.52 -0.06
C LEU A 52 -8.85 17.14 1.04
N ALA A 53 -9.83 17.98 0.68
CA ALA A 53 -10.76 18.57 1.63
C ALA A 53 -11.64 17.53 2.34
N ARG A 54 -12.04 16.45 1.64
CA ARG A 54 -12.92 15.41 2.17
C ARG A 54 -12.16 14.32 2.92
N GLU A 55 -11.10 13.79 2.31
CA GLU A 55 -10.40 12.61 2.80
C GLU A 55 -9.31 12.94 3.83
N GLN A 56 -8.74 14.15 3.74
CA GLN A 56 -7.62 14.62 4.59
C GLN A 56 -6.51 13.54 4.75
N PRO A 57 -5.94 12.99 3.66
CA PRO A 57 -5.02 11.86 3.70
C PRO A 57 -3.57 12.30 4.00
N TYR A 58 -3.39 13.24 4.92
CA TYR A 58 -2.11 13.93 5.13
C TYR A 58 -1.04 13.06 5.82
N ASP A 59 -1.47 12.00 6.49
CA ASP A 59 -0.60 11.04 7.18
C ASP A 59 -0.27 9.80 6.33
N CYS A 60 -0.56 9.83 5.03
CA CYS A 60 -0.37 8.69 4.13
C CYS A 60 0.70 8.93 3.07
N ALA A 61 1.46 7.86 2.76
CA ALA A 61 2.38 7.86 1.64
C ALA A 61 1.65 8.16 0.33
N GLY A 62 2.14 9.14 -0.43
CA GLY A 62 1.52 9.55 -1.70
C GLY A 62 0.25 10.39 -1.57
N SER A 63 -0.18 10.74 -0.34
CA SER A 63 -1.44 11.47 -0.09
C SER A 63 -2.68 10.81 -0.72
N ALA A 64 -2.69 9.48 -0.88
CA ALA A 64 -3.82 8.72 -1.42
C ALA A 64 -4.07 7.48 -0.57
N LYS A 65 -5.32 7.29 -0.12
CA LYS A 65 -5.79 6.11 0.64
C LYS A 65 -6.66 5.23 -0.24
N ALA A 66 -6.16 4.07 -0.65
CA ALA A 66 -6.89 3.16 -1.54
C ALA A 66 -8.15 2.59 -0.85
N GLU A 67 -8.12 2.46 0.48
CA GLU A 67 -9.19 1.99 1.35
C GLU A 67 -10.28 3.05 1.65
N GLY A 68 -10.06 4.30 1.25
CA GLY A 68 -10.99 5.42 1.40
C GLY A 68 -11.42 6.03 0.07
N LEU A 69 -11.62 7.35 0.01
CA LEU A 69 -11.99 8.02 -1.25
C LEU A 69 -10.87 7.98 -2.32
N GLY A 70 -9.65 7.54 -1.96
CA GLY A 70 -8.53 7.49 -2.90
C GLY A 70 -8.77 6.52 -4.06
N ILE A 71 -9.64 5.52 -3.88
CA ILE A 71 -10.04 4.61 -4.97
C ILE A 71 -10.63 5.37 -6.18
N ALA A 72 -11.27 6.52 -5.96
CA ALA A 72 -11.80 7.36 -7.04
C ALA A 72 -10.70 7.99 -7.91
N LEU A 73 -9.47 8.13 -7.38
CA LEU A 73 -8.31 8.67 -8.10
C LEU A 73 -7.53 7.58 -8.86
N ILE A 74 -7.80 6.31 -8.55
CA ILE A 74 -7.04 5.17 -9.06
C ILE A 74 -7.75 4.58 -10.29
N ALA A 75 -6.98 4.30 -11.33
CA ALA A 75 -7.43 3.66 -12.57
C ALA A 75 -7.26 2.13 -12.50
N LYS A 76 -6.16 1.66 -11.91
CA LYS A 76 -5.80 0.24 -11.83
C LYS A 76 -4.90 0.00 -10.62
N MET A 77 -5.05 -1.18 -10.01
CA MET A 77 -4.14 -1.70 -8.98
C MET A 77 -3.70 -3.10 -9.39
N GLU A 78 -2.41 -3.39 -9.23
CA GLU A 78 -1.79 -4.66 -9.56
C GLU A 78 -0.85 -5.10 -8.43
N GLY A 79 -1.00 -6.34 -7.98
CA GLY A 79 -0.20 -6.94 -6.93
C GLY A 79 -0.82 -8.24 -6.47
N ASP A 80 0.00 -9.12 -5.90
CA ASP A 80 -0.44 -10.44 -5.46
C ASP A 80 -1.19 -10.39 -4.11
N ASP A 81 -0.98 -9.30 -3.35
CA ASP A 81 -1.55 -9.12 -2.02
C ASP A 81 -2.15 -7.71 -1.87
N PRO A 82 -3.49 -7.57 -1.83
CA PRO A 82 -4.13 -6.27 -1.65
C PRO A 82 -3.86 -5.67 -0.25
N SER A 83 -3.59 -6.50 0.76
CA SER A 83 -3.29 -6.02 2.12
C SER A 83 -1.91 -5.37 2.23
N ALA A 84 -0.98 -5.70 1.31
CA ALA A 84 0.30 -5.04 1.20
C ALA A 84 0.17 -3.54 0.88
N LEU A 85 -0.81 -3.17 0.04
CA LEU A 85 -1.08 -1.77 -0.28
C LEU A 85 -1.68 -0.99 0.92
N VAL A 86 -2.43 -1.67 1.79
CA VAL A 86 -2.96 -1.09 3.03
C VAL A 86 -1.85 -0.88 4.07
N GLY A 87 -0.82 -1.72 4.05
CA GLY A 87 0.40 -1.53 4.85
C GLY A 87 0.96 -2.78 5.53
N LEU A 88 0.33 -3.94 5.36
CA LEU A 88 0.84 -5.21 5.89
C LEU A 88 0.58 -6.35 4.90
N PRO A 89 1.61 -6.94 4.27
CA PRO A 89 1.43 -8.05 3.34
C PRO A 89 1.07 -9.33 4.08
N LEU A 90 -0.23 -9.58 4.26
CA LEU A 90 -0.76 -10.71 5.03
C LEU A 90 -0.45 -12.06 4.38
N ILE A 91 -0.42 -12.16 3.05
CA ILE A 91 -0.09 -13.42 2.38
C ILE A 91 1.36 -13.80 2.72
N ALA A 92 2.29 -12.86 2.54
CA ALA A 92 3.69 -13.07 2.89
C ALA A 92 3.90 -13.30 4.40
N LEU A 93 3.10 -12.66 5.26
CA LEU A 93 3.15 -12.87 6.70
C LEU A 93 2.72 -14.29 7.08
N VAL A 94 1.63 -14.82 6.49
CA VAL A 94 1.17 -16.19 6.74
C VAL A 94 2.27 -17.19 6.35
N ASP A 95 2.88 -17.03 5.17
CA ASP A 95 3.99 -17.88 4.73
C ASP A 95 5.17 -17.84 5.72
N LEU A 96 5.58 -16.64 6.15
CA LEU A 96 6.66 -16.46 7.12
C LEU A 96 6.34 -17.10 8.48
N LEU A 97 5.09 -17.01 8.95
CA LEU A 97 4.66 -17.65 10.20
C LEU A 97 4.69 -19.17 10.07
N GLN A 98 4.21 -19.70 8.94
CA GLN A 98 4.23 -21.13 8.65
C GLN A 98 5.66 -21.66 8.55
N GLU A 99 6.59 -20.90 7.95
CA GLU A 99 8.04 -21.20 7.95
C GLU A 99 8.63 -21.29 9.37
N GLN A 100 8.03 -20.61 10.35
CA GLN A 100 8.41 -20.69 11.77
C GLN A 100 7.60 -21.74 12.55
N GLY A 101 6.79 -22.57 11.89
CA GLY A 101 5.98 -23.61 12.51
C GLY A 101 4.70 -23.11 13.19
N LEU A 102 4.29 -21.87 12.90
CA LEU A 102 3.03 -21.30 13.39
C LEU A 102 1.98 -21.37 12.29
N ASN A 103 0.95 -22.21 12.49
CA ASN A 103 -0.22 -22.22 11.63
C ASN A 103 -1.21 -21.15 12.09
N VAL A 104 -1.75 -20.37 11.16
CA VAL A 104 -2.75 -19.34 11.42
C VAL A 104 -4.16 -19.94 11.49
N LEU A 105 -4.36 -21.16 10.97
CA LEU A 105 -5.61 -21.93 11.02
C LEU A 105 -5.59 -23.03 12.08
#